data_AF-A0A6J4MDC3-F1
#
_entry.id   AF-A0A6J4MDC3-F1
#
_cell.length_a   1.000
_cell.length_b   1.000
_cell.length_c   1.000
_cell.angle_alpha   90.00
_cell.angle_beta   90.00
_cell.angle_gamma   90.00
#
_symmetry.space_group_name_H-M   'P 1'
#
loop_
_entity.id
_entity.type
_entity.pdbx_description
1 polymer ?
#
loop_
_entity_poly.entity_id
_entity_poly.type
_entity_poly.pdbx_seq_one_letter_code
_entity_poly.pdbx_strand_id
1 'polypeptide(L)'
;ATTSAACAEAGLVPWSDPHNDDPAYARVRVRATVLPLLEQQLGPGVAAALARTAQQLRDDADALDALTPETGDVAELLALPVALRTRALKRWAERACGRPVTAAHVAALRALVEDWHGQGPVALPGGVRARRDGARLASPP
;
A
#
# COMPACT_ATOMS: atom_id res chain seq x y z
N ALA A 1 -10.83 12.87 -24.88
CA ALA A 1 -9.75 13.35 -25.75
C ALA A 1 -8.43 13.27 -24.98
N THR A 2 -7.32 12.92 -25.63
CA THR A 2 -5.98 13.09 -25.06
C THR A 2 -5.65 14.59 -24.99
N THR A 3 -4.92 15.03 -23.96
CA THR A 3 -4.59 16.46 -23.74
C THR A 3 -4.00 17.13 -24.97
N SER A 4 -3.16 16.43 -25.74
CA SER A 4 -2.56 16.94 -26.97
C SER A 4 -3.58 17.25 -28.07
N ALA A 5 -4.63 16.45 -28.21
CA ALA A 5 -5.70 16.69 -29.19
C ALA A 5 -6.52 17.93 -28.82
N ALA A 6 -6.79 18.12 -27.53
CA ALA A 6 -7.47 19.31 -27.03
C ALA A 6 -6.63 20.59 -27.21
N CYS A 7 -5.30 20.52 -27.00
CA CYS A 7 -4.41 21.64 -27.29
C CYS A 7 -4.40 22.01 -28.78
N ALA A 8 -4.38 21.01 -29.67
CA ALA A 8 -4.44 21.25 -31.11
C ALA A 8 -5.75 21.90 -31.54
N GLU A 9 -6.89 21.44 -31.01
CA GLU A 9 -8.22 22.04 -31.26
C GLU A 9 -8.29 23.49 -30.76
N ALA A 10 -7.67 23.78 -29.60
CA ALA A 10 -7.61 25.12 -29.03
C ALA A 10 -6.53 26.03 -29.66
N GLY A 11 -5.78 25.56 -30.65
CA GLY A 11 -4.68 26.32 -31.26
C GLY A 11 -3.51 26.61 -30.30
N LEU A 12 -3.38 25.83 -29.24
CA LEU A 12 -2.32 25.98 -28.24
C LEU A 12 -1.07 25.21 -28.68
N VAL A 13 0.10 25.81 -28.49
CA VAL A 13 1.40 25.12 -28.60
C VAL A 13 1.82 24.68 -27.20
N PRO A 14 1.60 23.41 -26.82
CA PRO A 14 2.01 22.93 -25.52
C PRO A 14 3.53 22.82 -25.47
N TRP A 15 4.13 23.24 -24.35
CA TRP A 15 5.52 22.91 -24.07
C TRP A 15 5.64 21.41 -23.79
N SER A 16 6.56 20.74 -24.49
CA SER A 16 6.89 19.33 -24.23
C SER A 16 8.03 19.26 -23.23
N ASP A 17 7.70 18.96 -21.96
CA ASP A 17 8.70 18.76 -20.92
C ASP A 17 9.62 17.58 -21.30
N PRO A 18 10.96 17.78 -21.38
CA PRO A 18 11.92 16.71 -21.65
C PRO A 18 11.77 15.48 -20.73
N HIS A 19 11.28 15.67 -19.51
CA HIS A 19 11.04 14.59 -18.53
C HIS A 19 9.94 13.61 -18.93
N ASN A 20 9.15 13.92 -19.96
CA ASN A 20 8.12 13.02 -20.48
C ASN A 20 8.73 11.88 -21.32
N ASP A 21 9.92 12.11 -21.88
CA ASP A 21 10.57 11.17 -22.80
C ASP A 21 11.93 10.69 -22.29
N ASP A 22 12.40 11.21 -21.15
CA ASP A 22 13.65 10.79 -20.54
C ASP A 22 13.57 9.37 -19.92
N PRO A 23 14.32 8.38 -20.45
CA PRO A 23 14.31 7.00 -19.97
C PRO A 23 14.97 6.84 -18.59
N ALA A 24 15.57 7.87 -17.99
CA ALA A 24 16.00 7.84 -16.59
C ALA A 24 14.80 7.63 -15.64
N TYR A 25 13.61 8.09 -16.03
CA TYR A 25 12.39 7.94 -15.22
C TYR A 25 11.70 6.59 -15.48
N ALA A 26 11.43 5.86 -14.39
CA ALA A 26 10.77 4.55 -14.46
C ALA A 26 9.42 4.61 -15.19
N ARG A 27 8.62 5.67 -15.00
CA ARG A 27 7.35 5.88 -15.70
C ARG A 27 7.51 5.88 -17.23
N VAL A 28 8.59 6.49 -17.72
CA VAL A 28 8.86 6.62 -19.16
C VAL A 28 9.26 5.25 -19.71
N ARG A 29 10.19 4.54 -19.05
CA ARG A 29 10.55 3.17 -19.44
C ARG A 29 9.35 2.22 -19.43
N VAL A 30 8.48 2.32 -18.43
CA VAL A 30 7.27 1.50 -18.36
C VAL A 30 6.36 1.76 -19.56
N ARG A 31 6.09 3.04 -19.85
CA ARG A 31 5.21 3.45 -20.96
C ARG A 31 5.79 3.16 -22.34
N ALA A 32 7.07 3.44 -22.56
CA ALA A 32 7.71 3.40 -23.87
C ALA A 32 8.35 2.04 -24.20
N THR A 33 8.67 1.22 -23.20
CA THR A 33 9.39 -0.05 -23.41
C THR A 33 8.62 -1.23 -22.84
N VAL A 34 8.27 -1.20 -21.54
CA VAL A 34 7.75 -2.40 -20.86
C VAL A 34 6.33 -2.75 -21.32
N LEU A 35 5.39 -1.80 -21.32
CA LEU A 35 4.01 -2.07 -21.74
C LEU A 35 3.93 -2.48 -23.23
N PRO A 36 4.62 -1.80 -24.17
CA PRO A 36 4.66 -2.24 -25.56
C PRO A 36 5.25 -3.64 -25.72
N LEU A 37 6.34 -3.96 -24.99
CA LEU A 37 6.94 -5.30 -25.02
C LEU A 37 5.95 -6.37 -24.51
N LEU A 38 5.25 -6.11 -23.42
CA LEU A 38 4.24 -7.03 -22.88
C LEU A 38 3.11 -7.24 -23.89
N GLU A 39 2.62 -6.20 -24.57
CA GLU A 39 1.56 -6.33 -25.57
C GLU A 39 2.03 -7.05 -26.83
N GLN A 40 3.28 -6.86 -27.25
CA GLN A 40 3.89 -7.60 -28.36
C GLN A 40 4.00 -9.10 -28.08
N GLN A 41 4.30 -9.50 -26.83
CA GLN A 41 4.52 -10.89 -26.46
C GLN A 41 3.24 -11.63 -26.02
N LEU A 42 2.30 -10.93 -25.37
CA LEU A 42 1.10 -11.53 -24.76
C LEU A 42 -0.20 -11.18 -25.50
N GLY A 43 -0.15 -10.23 -26.44
CA GLY A 43 -1.30 -9.68 -27.14
C GLY A 43 -1.77 -8.33 -26.58
N PRO A 44 -2.60 -7.60 -27.34
CA PRO A 44 -3.03 -6.26 -26.98
C PRO A 44 -3.91 -6.24 -25.72
N GLY A 45 -3.91 -5.11 -25.00
CA GLY A 45 -4.85 -4.86 -23.90
C GLY A 45 -4.32 -5.18 -22.50
N VAL A 46 -3.03 -5.51 -22.37
CA VAL A 46 -2.37 -5.72 -21.08
C VAL A 46 -2.50 -4.48 -20.20
N ALA A 47 -2.23 -3.29 -20.76
CA ALA A 47 -2.35 -2.03 -20.01
C ALA A 47 -3.78 -1.79 -19.51
N ALA A 48 -4.78 -2.05 -20.35
CA ALA A 48 -6.19 -1.89 -19.99
C ALA A 48 -6.63 -2.92 -18.94
N ALA A 49 -6.15 -4.16 -19.02
CA ALA A 49 -6.41 -5.19 -18.03
C ALA A 49 -5.81 -4.82 -16.66
N LEU A 50 -4.54 -4.40 -16.63
CA LEU A 50 -3.87 -3.93 -15.41
C LEU A 50 -4.61 -2.75 -14.78
N ALA A 51 -5.07 -1.78 -15.58
CA ALA A 51 -5.84 -0.64 -15.09
C ALA A 51 -7.17 -1.06 -14.44
N ARG A 52 -7.90 -2.00 -15.05
CA ARG A 52 -9.15 -2.55 -14.48
C ARG A 52 -8.90 -3.29 -13.18
N THR A 53 -7.89 -4.18 -13.15
CA THR A 53 -7.51 -4.89 -11.92
C THR A 53 -7.10 -3.93 -10.81
N ALA A 54 -6.31 -2.89 -11.14
CA ALA A 54 -5.92 -1.88 -10.17
C ALA A 54 -7.12 -1.10 -9.62
N GLN A 55 -8.16 -0.86 -10.43
CA GLN A 55 -9.39 -0.23 -9.93
C GLN A 55 -10.15 -1.15 -8.97
N GLN A 56 -10.37 -2.41 -9.34
CA GLN A 56 -11.05 -3.39 -8.48
C GLN A 56 -10.33 -3.54 -7.13
N LEU A 57 -9.00 -3.66 -7.16
CA LEU A 57 -8.19 -3.77 -5.93
C LEU A 57 -8.23 -2.51 -5.07
N ARG A 58 -8.41 -1.32 -5.67
CA ARG A 58 -8.62 -0.08 -4.91
C ARG A 58 -9.98 -0.09 -4.21
N ASP A 59 -11.04 -0.43 -4.93
CA ASP A 59 -12.40 -0.49 -4.37
C ASP A 59 -12.46 -1.52 -3.22
N ASP A 60 -11.83 -2.69 -3.40
CA ASP A 60 -11.70 -3.71 -2.34
C ASP A 60 -10.87 -3.19 -1.16
N ALA A 61 -9.76 -2.51 -1.42
CA ALA A 61 -8.90 -1.97 -0.37
C ALA A 61 -9.64 -0.93 0.48
N ASP A 62 -10.36 -0.01 -0.17
CA ASP A 62 -11.14 1.03 0.49
C ASP A 62 -12.28 0.43 1.33
N ALA A 63 -12.98 -0.58 0.81
CA ALA A 63 -14.01 -1.30 1.55
C ALA A 63 -13.45 -2.03 2.78
N LEU A 64 -12.35 -2.78 2.61
CA LEU A 64 -11.67 -3.44 3.73
C LEU A 64 -11.14 -2.44 4.75
N ASP A 65 -10.66 -1.29 4.28
CA ASP A 65 -10.21 -0.22 5.14
C ASP A 65 -11.35 0.39 5.96
N ALA A 66 -12.54 0.57 5.37
CA ALA A 66 -13.72 1.04 6.10
C ALA A 66 -14.23 0.00 7.12
N LEU A 67 -14.09 -1.29 6.83
CA LEU A 67 -14.52 -2.38 7.70
C LEU A 67 -13.53 -2.71 8.83
N THR A 68 -12.29 -2.22 8.75
CA THR A 68 -11.24 -2.52 9.73
C THR A 68 -11.50 -1.75 11.02
N PRO A 69 -11.76 -2.43 12.16
CA PRO A 69 -11.97 -1.74 13.43
C PRO A 69 -10.66 -1.21 14.00
N GLU A 70 -10.78 -0.20 14.85
CA GLU A 70 -9.65 0.38 15.56
C GLU A 70 -9.52 -0.23 16.94
N THR A 71 -8.57 -1.15 17.09
CA THR A 71 -8.36 -1.86 18.34
C THR A 71 -6.90 -2.26 18.53
N GLY A 72 -6.48 -2.26 19.80
CA GLY A 72 -5.25 -2.90 20.26
C GLY A 72 -5.55 -4.12 21.14
N ASP A 73 -6.81 -4.51 21.29
CA ASP A 73 -7.20 -5.69 22.06
C ASP A 73 -6.86 -6.97 21.28
N VAL A 74 -6.14 -7.87 21.94
CA VAL A 74 -5.62 -9.09 21.32
C VAL A 74 -6.75 -10.05 20.93
N ALA A 75 -7.80 -10.16 21.74
CA ALA A 75 -8.90 -11.08 21.46
C ALA A 75 -9.72 -10.56 20.26
N GLU A 76 -9.98 -9.26 20.20
CA GLU A 76 -10.62 -8.64 19.03
C GLU A 76 -9.78 -8.82 17.77
N LEU A 77 -8.46 -8.58 17.85
CA LEU A 77 -7.55 -8.78 16.72
C LEU A 77 -7.55 -10.25 16.25
N LEU A 78 -7.53 -11.22 17.17
CA LEU A 78 -7.59 -12.65 16.83
C LEU A 78 -8.92 -13.06 16.19
N ALA A 79 -10.03 -12.42 16.58
CA ALA A 79 -11.35 -12.70 16.00
C ALA A 79 -11.51 -12.19 14.56
N LEU A 80 -10.68 -11.22 14.13
CA LEU A 80 -10.75 -10.68 12.78
C LEU A 80 -10.25 -11.67 11.72
N PRO A 81 -10.84 -11.69 10.51
CA PRO A 81 -10.20 -12.29 9.33
C PRO A 81 -8.79 -11.71 9.11
N VAL A 82 -7.87 -12.52 8.58
CA VAL A 82 -6.46 -12.15 8.37
C VAL A 82 -6.30 -10.79 7.68
N ALA A 83 -7.10 -10.51 6.64
CA ALA A 83 -7.03 -9.25 5.91
C ALA A 83 -7.32 -8.03 6.80
N LEU A 84 -8.34 -8.10 7.67
CA LEU A 84 -8.69 -7.02 8.59
C LEU A 84 -7.70 -6.94 9.75
N ARG A 85 -7.23 -8.07 10.28
CA ARG A 85 -6.21 -8.12 11.34
C ARG A 85 -4.91 -7.44 10.90
N THR A 86 -4.41 -7.75 9.71
CA THR A 86 -3.19 -7.13 9.15
C THR A 86 -3.36 -5.62 8.99
N ARG A 87 -4.54 -5.15 8.53
CA ARG A 87 -4.84 -3.71 8.42
C ARG A 87 -4.94 -3.03 9.78
N ALA A 88 -5.63 -3.64 10.75
CA ALA A 88 -5.75 -3.12 12.11
C ALA A 88 -4.38 -2.95 12.78
N LEU A 89 -3.52 -3.96 12.68
CA LEU A 89 -2.15 -3.91 13.20
C LEU A 89 -1.30 -2.83 12.54
N LYS A 90 -1.38 -2.70 11.20
CA LYS A 90 -0.69 -1.64 10.46
C LYS A 90 -1.12 -0.26 10.96
N ARG A 91 -2.43 0.00 11.05
CA ARG A 91 -2.97 1.29 11.50
C ARG A 91 -2.61 1.60 12.95
N TRP A 92 -2.74 0.61 13.82
CA TRP A 92 -2.34 0.74 15.22
C TRP A 92 -0.86 1.15 15.32
N ALA A 93 0.02 0.49 14.55
CA ALA A 93 1.45 0.80 14.54
C ALA A 93 1.76 2.18 13.98
N GLU A 94 1.14 2.57 12.85
CA GLU A 94 1.35 3.87 12.22
C GLU A 94 0.87 5.01 13.11
N ARG A 95 -0.20 4.82 13.89
CA ARG A 95 -0.61 5.79 14.92
C ARG A 95 0.37 5.86 16.08
N ALA A 96 0.85 4.71 16.55
CA ALA A 96 1.79 4.66 17.66
C ALA A 96 3.11 5.38 17.34
N CYS A 97 3.61 5.26 16.10
CA CYS A 97 4.87 5.90 15.69
C CYS A 97 4.74 7.19 14.88
N GLY A 98 3.53 7.55 14.41
CA GLY A 98 3.29 8.72 13.56
C GLY A 98 3.95 8.64 12.17
N ARG A 99 4.32 7.43 11.72
CA ARG A 99 5.10 7.20 10.48
C ARG A 99 4.67 5.91 9.78
N PRO A 100 4.90 5.75 8.46
CA PRO A 100 4.62 4.50 7.77
C PRO A 100 5.41 3.33 8.34
N VAL A 101 4.79 2.14 8.38
CA VAL A 101 5.45 0.90 8.79
C VAL A 101 5.61 -0.07 7.62
N THR A 102 6.62 -0.94 7.68
CA THR A 102 6.89 -1.96 6.66
C THR A 102 6.06 -3.22 6.92
N ALA A 103 5.96 -4.09 5.92
CA ALA A 103 5.38 -5.42 6.09
C ALA A 103 6.07 -6.23 7.19
N ALA A 104 7.38 -6.04 7.38
CA ALA A 104 8.14 -6.71 8.45
C ALA A 104 7.69 -6.27 9.84
N HIS A 105 7.43 -4.97 10.05
CA HIS A 105 6.89 -4.48 11.32
C HIS A 105 5.51 -5.09 11.60
N VAL A 106 4.63 -5.14 10.60
CA VAL A 106 3.28 -5.71 10.73
C VAL A 106 3.36 -7.22 11.03
N ALA A 107 4.26 -7.95 10.37
CA ALA A 107 4.46 -9.37 10.64
C ALA A 107 4.96 -9.61 12.08
N ALA A 108 5.89 -8.79 12.57
CA ALA A 108 6.39 -8.88 13.94
C ALA A 108 5.29 -8.57 14.98
N LEU A 109 4.45 -7.56 14.73
CA LEU A 109 3.28 -7.28 15.57
C LEU A 109 2.25 -8.42 15.53
N ARG A 110 2.06 -9.03 14.37
CA ARG A 110 1.15 -10.18 14.23
C ARG A 110 1.65 -11.36 15.05
N ALA A 111 2.96 -11.61 15.11
CA ALA A 111 3.53 -12.63 15.99
C ALA A 111 3.23 -12.37 17.47
N LEU A 112 3.27 -11.11 17.94
CA LEU A 112 2.84 -10.76 19.31
C LEU A 112 1.39 -11.15 19.63
N VAL A 113 0.53 -11.19 18.61
CA VAL A 113 -0.90 -11.50 18.74
C VAL A 113 -1.16 -13.00 18.58
N GLU A 114 -0.65 -13.59 17.51
CA GLU A 114 -0.97 -14.97 17.09
C GLU A 114 -0.07 -16.04 17.73
N ASP A 115 1.19 -15.72 18.02
CA ASP A 115 2.20 -16.67 18.47
C ASP A 115 2.91 -16.14 19.72
N TRP A 116 2.11 -15.87 20.76
CA TRP A 116 2.65 -15.32 22.00
C TRP A 116 3.21 -16.41 22.91
N HIS A 117 4.50 -16.29 23.18
CA HIS A 117 5.26 -17.18 24.05
C HIS A 117 6.22 -16.40 24.97
N GLY A 118 5.93 -15.12 25.24
CA GLY A 118 6.76 -14.24 26.08
C GLY A 118 7.86 -13.48 25.34
N GLN A 119 7.73 -13.29 24.02
CA GLN A 119 8.69 -12.51 23.24
C GLN A 119 8.79 -11.04 23.71
N GLY A 120 9.98 -10.46 23.51
CA GLY A 120 10.26 -9.07 23.83
C GLY A 120 9.56 -8.06 22.90
N PRO A 121 9.76 -6.76 23.14
CA PRO A 121 9.15 -5.72 22.33
C PRO A 121 9.64 -5.71 20.88
N VAL A 122 8.73 -5.38 19.97
CA VAL A 122 9.00 -5.11 18.55
C VAL A 122 9.40 -3.65 18.38
N ALA A 123 10.53 -3.41 17.73
CA ALA A 123 10.96 -2.06 17.36
C ALA A 123 10.13 -1.56 16.16
N LEU A 124 9.55 -0.37 16.32
CA LEU A 124 8.83 0.36 15.28
C LEU A 124 9.64 1.61 14.87
N PRO A 125 9.31 2.23 13.72
CA PRO A 125 9.93 3.49 13.31
C PRO A 125 9.88 4.56 14.40
N GLY A 126 10.87 5.46 14.42
CA GLY A 126 10.88 6.59 15.37
C GLY A 126 11.22 6.21 16.81
N GLY A 127 11.79 5.02 17.06
CA GLY A 127 12.22 4.59 18.39
C GLY A 127 11.09 4.02 19.26
N VAL A 128 9.88 3.94 18.72
CA VAL A 128 8.72 3.35 19.41
C VAL A 128 8.94 1.86 19.59
N ARG A 129 8.61 1.35 20.78
CA ARG A 129 8.63 -0.09 21.09
C ARG A 129 7.22 -0.56 21.34
N ALA A 130 6.75 -1.52 20.55
CA ALA A 130 5.46 -2.17 20.76
C ALA A 130 5.65 -3.49 21.51
N ARG A 131 4.82 -3.79 22.49
CA ARG A 131 4.78 -5.09 23.16
C ARG A 131 3.35 -5.54 23.36
N ARG A 132 3.16 -6.82 23.63
CA ARG A 132 1.91 -7.32 24.22
C ARG A 132 1.99 -7.18 25.74
N ASP A 133 0.95 -6.58 26.31
CA ASP A 133 0.74 -6.41 27.74
C ASP A 133 -0.58 -7.10 28.11
N GLY A 134 -0.48 -8.37 28.48
CA GLY A 134 -1.64 -9.24 28.72
C GLY A 134 -2.56 -9.35 27.49
N ALA A 135 -3.73 -8.72 27.58
CA ALA A 135 -4.76 -8.73 26.56
C ALA A 135 -4.66 -7.58 25.54
N ARG A 136 -3.66 -6.68 25.65
CA ARG A 136 -3.54 -5.51 24.77
C ARG A 136 -2.17 -5.36 24.15
N LEU A 137 -2.10 -4.73 22.98
CA LEU A 137 -0.87 -4.13 22.46
C LEU A 137 -0.65 -2.77 23.11
N ALA A 138 0.59 -2.54 23.53
CA ALA A 138 1.02 -1.29 24.16
C ALA A 138 2.29 -0.77 23.50
N SER A 139 2.33 0.54 23.29
CA SER A 139 3.52 1.29 22.88
C SER A 139 3.89 2.28 23.98
N PRO A 140 4.60 1.85 25.05
CA PRO A 140 5.08 2.77 26.08
C PRO A 140 5.93 3.90 25.47
N PRO A 141 5.96 5.08 26.12
CA PRO A 141 6.82 6.19 25.70
C PRO A 141 8.31 5.83 25.70
#